data_AF-A0A7C9PLM6-F1
#
_entry.id   AF-A0A7C9PLM6-F1
#
_cell.length_a   1.000
_cell.length_b   1.000
_cell.length_c   1.000
_cell.angle_alpha   90.00
_cell.angle_beta   90.00
_cell.angle_gamma   90.00
#
_symmetry.space_group_name_H-M   'P 1'
#
loop_
_entity.id
_entity.type
_entity.pdbx_description
1 polymer ?
#
loop_
_entity_poly.entity_id
_entity_poly.type
_entity_poly.pdbx_seq_one_letter_code
_entity_poly.pdbx_strand_id
1 'polypeptide(L)'
;MKLFGRGDTAGEYPKADSGKGSLDDYRFSLVPNNARITIVLAGSDPHQDELAKFTPGTEVTSFIAPRTIEEERTDAAMPVRIFADSRMSGVVGWVPRGLEPAVIEAMARLEGEGKPPRIPAEVTATKRGLRLTLLMGLTR
;
A
#
# COMPACT_ATOMS: atom_id res chain seq x y z
N MET A 1 11.11 -16.88 24.35
CA MET A 1 9.69 -16.69 23.98
C MET A 1 9.64 -15.69 22.82
N LYS A 2 9.63 -16.19 21.57
CA LYS A 2 9.53 -15.39 20.34
C LYS A 2 8.27 -15.88 19.61
N LEU A 3 7.13 -15.26 19.90
CA LEU A 3 5.88 -15.46 19.17
C LEU A 3 5.65 -14.25 18.25
N PHE A 4 6.37 -14.21 17.15
CA PHE A 4 5.94 -13.50 15.95
C PHE A 4 6.33 -14.39 14.79
N GLY A 5 5.48 -15.38 14.53
CA GLY A 5 5.56 -16.15 13.29
C GLY A 5 5.42 -15.18 12.14
N ARG A 6 6.35 -15.24 11.17
CA ARG A 6 6.11 -14.75 9.82
C ARG A 6 4.72 -15.23 9.42
N GLY A 7 3.80 -14.30 9.18
CA GLY A 7 2.64 -14.59 8.35
C GLY A 7 3.15 -14.95 6.97
N ASP A 8 3.41 -16.23 6.74
CA ASP A 8 3.62 -16.79 5.42
C ASP A 8 2.29 -16.73 4.67
N THR A 9 2.02 -15.60 4.01
CA THR A 9 1.31 -15.61 2.72
C THR A 9 2.33 -15.73 1.59
N ALA A 10 3.27 -16.67 1.75
CA ALA A 10 4.03 -17.21 0.64
C ALA A 10 3.06 -18.01 -0.23
N GLY A 11 2.41 -17.39 -1.22
CA GLY A 11 1.58 -18.16 -2.15
C GLY A 11 0.78 -17.38 -3.18
N GLU A 12 0.33 -16.16 -2.90
CA GLU A 12 -0.61 -15.48 -3.81
C GLU A 12 0.08 -14.82 -5.02
N TYR A 13 1.28 -14.28 -4.80
CA TYR A 13 2.09 -13.66 -5.85
C TYR A 13 3.51 -14.24 -5.85
N PRO A 14 4.21 -14.24 -7.00
CA PRO A 14 5.62 -14.60 -7.05
C PRO A 14 6.42 -13.79 -6.02
N LYS A 15 7.50 -14.36 -5.47
CA LYS A 15 8.38 -13.65 -4.49
C LYS A 15 8.89 -12.28 -4.98
N ALA A 16 8.92 -12.08 -6.29
CA ALA A 16 9.29 -10.83 -6.93
C ALA A 16 8.23 -9.73 -6.80
N ASP A 17 6.98 -10.11 -6.55
CA ASP A 17 5.78 -9.29 -6.62
C ASP A 17 4.87 -9.48 -5.40
N SER A 18 5.40 -10.05 -4.31
CA SER A 18 4.70 -10.19 -3.03
C SER A 18 4.55 -8.85 -2.27
N GLY A 19 5.05 -7.76 -2.83
CA GLY A 19 5.21 -6.48 -2.15
C GLY A 19 6.26 -6.52 -1.03
N LYS A 20 6.44 -5.37 -0.36
CA LYS A 20 7.43 -5.19 0.70
C LYS A 20 6.94 -4.20 1.76
N GLY A 21 7.28 -4.46 3.01
CA GLY A 21 7.05 -3.59 4.17
C GLY A 21 7.19 -4.41 5.44
N SER A 22 7.23 -3.75 6.61
CA SER A 22 7.29 -4.42 7.91
C SER A 22 6.45 -3.70 8.94
N LEU A 23 5.70 -4.43 9.77
CA LEU A 23 5.00 -3.84 10.92
C LEU A 23 5.98 -3.37 12.01
N ASP A 24 7.21 -3.91 12.05
CA ASP A 24 8.26 -3.46 12.98
C ASP A 24 8.69 -2.01 12.72
N ASP A 25 8.39 -1.48 11.52
CA ASP A 25 8.64 -0.09 11.15
C ASP A 25 7.62 0.89 11.76
N TYR A 26 6.66 0.39 12.53
CA TYR A 26 5.59 1.16 13.14
C TYR A 26 5.61 1.06 14.66
N ARG A 27 5.02 2.05 15.33
CA ARG A 27 4.77 2.04 16.78
C ARG A 27 3.54 1.20 17.11
N PHE A 28 3.29 0.97 18.40
CA PHE A 28 2.09 0.28 18.89
C PHE A 28 0.77 0.83 18.35
N SER A 29 0.71 2.12 18.00
CA SER A 29 -0.46 2.78 17.38
C SER A 29 -0.44 2.77 15.85
N LEU A 30 0.36 1.90 15.22
CA LEU A 30 0.55 1.82 13.77
C LEU A 30 0.93 3.18 13.12
N VAL A 31 1.60 4.02 13.92
CA VAL A 31 2.22 5.27 13.45
C VAL A 31 3.60 4.93 12.92
N PRO A 32 3.96 5.36 11.68
CA PRO A 32 5.29 5.14 11.12
C PRO A 32 6.40 5.66 12.05
N ASN A 33 7.47 4.89 12.22
CA ASN A 33 8.58 5.29 13.08
C ASN A 33 9.37 6.49 12.54
N ASN A 34 9.41 6.67 11.21
CA ASN A 34 10.10 7.76 10.55
C ASN A 34 9.44 8.11 9.18
N ALA A 35 9.88 9.20 8.56
CA ALA A 35 9.33 9.68 7.29
C ALA A 35 9.69 8.82 6.06
N ARG A 36 10.63 7.88 6.20
CA ARG A 36 11.11 7.01 5.11
C ARG A 36 10.40 5.66 5.07
N ILE A 37 9.45 5.42 5.97
CA ILE A 37 8.69 4.16 5.97
C ILE A 37 7.79 4.11 4.75
N THR A 38 7.88 3.01 4.01
CA THR A 38 7.14 2.81 2.77
C THR A 38 6.58 1.40 2.69
N ILE A 39 5.46 1.23 1.99
CA ILE A 39 4.93 -0.08 1.62
C ILE A 39 4.94 -0.20 0.11
N VAL A 40 5.65 -1.20 -0.42
CA VAL A 40 5.61 -1.56 -1.85
C VAL A 40 4.45 -2.52 -2.07
N LEU A 41 3.58 -2.23 -3.02
CA LEU A 41 2.43 -3.07 -3.33
C LEU A 41 2.82 -4.46 -3.84
N ALA A 42 1.92 -5.41 -3.62
CA ALA A 42 1.93 -6.74 -4.20
C ALA A 42 1.10 -6.77 -5.49
N GLY A 43 1.36 -7.75 -6.36
CA GLY A 43 0.55 -7.99 -7.56
C GLY A 43 0.61 -6.85 -8.59
N SER A 44 1.70 -6.09 -8.66
CA SER A 44 1.83 -4.99 -9.63
C SER A 44 2.25 -5.46 -11.03
N ASP A 45 2.75 -6.69 -11.18
CA ASP A 45 3.19 -7.26 -12.47
C ASP A 45 2.09 -7.31 -13.56
N PRO A 46 0.83 -7.70 -13.30
CA PRO A 46 -0.22 -7.65 -14.32
C PRO A 46 -0.69 -6.23 -14.66
N HIS A 47 -0.26 -5.21 -13.92
CA HIS A 47 -0.76 -3.83 -14.03
C HIS A 47 0.29 -2.83 -14.51
N GLN A 48 1.33 -3.32 -15.21
CA GLN A 48 2.40 -2.47 -15.75
C GLN A 48 1.87 -1.40 -16.71
N ASP A 49 0.86 -1.71 -17.51
CA ASP A 49 0.24 -0.75 -18.44
C ASP A 49 -0.45 0.40 -17.71
N GLU A 50 -1.07 0.15 -16.55
CA GLU A 50 -1.66 1.19 -15.72
C GLU A 50 -0.58 2.04 -15.05
N LEU A 51 0.49 1.41 -14.57
CA LEU A 51 1.63 2.09 -13.94
C LEU A 51 2.43 2.92 -14.95
N ALA A 52 2.55 2.46 -16.20
CA ALA A 52 3.29 3.13 -17.26
C ALA A 52 2.64 4.44 -17.72
N LYS A 53 1.37 4.68 -17.37
CA LYS A 53 0.69 5.98 -17.59
C LYS A 53 1.28 7.09 -16.71
N PHE A 54 2.03 6.72 -15.67
CA PHE A 54 2.64 7.65 -14.73
C PHE A 54 4.15 7.70 -14.92
N THR A 55 4.73 8.88 -14.72
CA THR A 55 6.19 9.03 -14.79
C THR A 55 6.82 8.46 -13.52
N PRO A 56 7.80 7.55 -13.64
CA PRO A 56 8.50 7.02 -12.47
C PRO A 56 9.22 8.13 -11.69
N GLY A 57 9.19 8.06 -10.36
CA GLY A 57 9.74 9.09 -9.47
C GLY A 57 8.81 10.28 -9.21
N THR A 58 7.62 10.28 -9.79
CA THR A 58 6.60 11.29 -9.49
C THR A 58 5.74 10.83 -8.31
N GLU A 59 5.53 11.74 -7.36
CA GLU A 59 4.56 11.55 -6.30
C GLU A 59 3.14 11.60 -6.87
N VAL A 60 2.38 10.54 -6.60
CA VAL A 60 0.98 10.39 -6.96
C VAL A 60 0.16 10.17 -5.71
N THR A 61 -1.15 10.34 -5.80
CA THR A 61 -2.03 10.08 -4.66
C THR A 61 -2.62 8.67 -4.77
N SER A 62 -2.58 7.88 -3.70
CA SER A 62 -3.26 6.59 -3.70
C SER A 62 -4.76 6.75 -3.44
N PHE A 63 -5.55 5.86 -4.03
CA PHE A 63 -6.94 5.67 -3.64
C PHE A 63 -7.14 4.21 -3.24
N ILE A 64 -7.69 4.01 -2.05
CA ILE A 64 -8.03 2.71 -1.48
C ILE A 64 -9.48 2.81 -1.03
N ALA A 65 -10.33 1.89 -1.49
CA ALA A 65 -11.72 1.88 -1.07
C ALA A 65 -11.80 1.43 0.40
N PRO A 66 -12.63 2.08 1.23
CA PRO A 66 -12.90 1.58 2.57
C PRO A 66 -13.51 0.18 2.49
N ARG A 67 -13.03 -0.74 3.34
CA ARG A 67 -13.57 -2.10 3.39
C ARG A 67 -14.98 -2.09 3.96
N THR A 68 -15.82 -2.94 3.39
CA THR A 68 -17.11 -3.32 3.96
C THR A 68 -16.92 -4.35 5.08
N ILE A 69 -17.92 -4.46 5.96
CA ILE A 69 -17.93 -5.46 7.05
C ILE A 69 -17.78 -6.90 6.52
N GLU A 70 -18.28 -7.17 5.31
CA GLU A 70 -18.16 -8.49 4.68
C GLU A 70 -16.72 -8.77 4.18
N GLU A 71 -16.06 -7.76 3.61
CA GLU A 71 -14.66 -7.84 3.19
C GLU A 71 -13.70 -7.99 4.37
N GLU A 72 -14.02 -7.39 5.51
CA GLU A 72 -13.27 -7.60 6.75
C GLU A 72 -13.42 -9.03 7.29
N ARG A 73 -14.65 -9.58 7.25
CA ARG A 73 -14.93 -10.96 7.69
C ARG A 73 -14.28 -12.02 6.82
N THR A 74 -14.12 -11.73 5.53
CA THR A 74 -13.55 -12.66 4.54
C THR A 74 -12.06 -12.46 4.31
N ASP A 75 -11.45 -11.51 5.02
CA ASP A 75 -10.06 -11.10 4.83
C ASP A 75 -9.74 -10.85 3.35
N ALA A 76 -10.64 -10.14 2.65
CA ALA A 76 -10.51 -9.83 1.23
C ALA A 76 -9.21 -9.07 0.96
N ALA A 77 -8.58 -9.20 -0.22
CA ALA A 77 -7.40 -8.40 -0.54
C ALA A 77 -7.75 -6.90 -0.65
N MET A 78 -6.81 -5.99 -0.36
CA MET A 78 -7.07 -4.55 -0.43
C MET A 78 -6.52 -3.94 -1.73
N PRO A 79 -7.37 -3.71 -2.75
CA PRO A 79 -6.92 -3.17 -4.02
C PRO A 79 -6.54 -1.69 -3.91
N VAL A 80 -5.47 -1.30 -4.59
CA VAL A 80 -4.99 0.07 -4.63
C VAL A 80 -5.09 0.61 -6.05
N ARG A 81 -5.54 1.85 -6.14
CA ARG A 81 -5.60 2.64 -7.38
C ARG A 81 -4.78 3.91 -7.21
N ILE A 82 -4.47 4.57 -8.32
CA ILE A 82 -3.85 5.89 -8.34
C ILE A 82 -4.93 6.91 -8.66
N PHE A 83 -4.88 8.04 -7.95
CA PHE A 83 -5.66 9.23 -8.24
C PHE A 83 -4.70 10.35 -8.62
N ALA A 84 -4.78 10.82 -9.86
CA ALA A 84 -3.99 11.94 -10.36
C ALA A 84 -4.79 12.70 -11.43
N ASP A 85 -4.57 14.01 -11.55
CA ASP A 85 -5.21 14.86 -12.57
C ASP A 85 -6.75 14.72 -12.64
N SER A 86 -7.38 14.63 -11.47
CA SER A 86 -8.84 14.39 -11.32
C SER A 86 -9.35 13.08 -11.95
N ARG A 87 -8.47 12.12 -12.19
CA ARG A 87 -8.80 10.80 -12.73
C ARG A 87 -8.34 9.69 -11.81
N MET A 88 -9.12 8.63 -11.79
CA MET A 88 -8.80 7.37 -11.12
C MET A 88 -8.25 6.39 -12.15
N SER A 89 -7.16 5.72 -11.83
CA SER A 89 -6.62 4.62 -12.63
C SER A 89 -7.43 3.33 -12.41
N GLY A 90 -7.11 2.29 -13.20
CA GLY A 90 -7.43 0.91 -12.82
C GLY A 90 -6.72 0.50 -11.52
N VAL A 91 -6.95 -0.74 -11.09
CA VAL A 91 -6.16 -1.35 -10.00
C VAL A 91 -4.71 -1.47 -10.45
N VAL A 92 -3.77 -1.07 -9.59
CA VAL A 92 -2.32 -1.09 -9.88
C VAL A 92 -1.55 -2.07 -8.98
N GLY A 93 -2.26 -2.70 -8.05
CA GLY A 93 -1.72 -3.68 -7.11
C GLY A 93 -2.59 -3.76 -5.87
N TRP A 94 -2.08 -4.49 -4.89
CA TRP A 94 -2.74 -4.75 -3.62
C TRP A 94 -1.81 -4.44 -2.45
N VAL A 95 -2.39 -4.06 -1.32
CA VAL A 95 -1.62 -3.97 -0.09
C VAL A 95 -1.14 -5.37 0.30
N PRO A 96 0.16 -5.55 0.62
CA PRO A 96 0.68 -6.84 1.01
C PRO A 96 -0.04 -7.34 2.27
N ARG A 97 -0.32 -8.64 2.30
CA ARG A 97 -1.02 -9.29 3.40
C ARG A 97 -0.27 -9.10 4.73
N GLY A 98 -1.02 -8.82 5.79
CA GLY A 98 -0.51 -8.46 7.11
C GLY A 98 -0.15 -6.99 7.28
N LEU A 99 -0.09 -6.18 6.21
CA LEU A 99 0.19 -4.74 6.28
C LEU A 99 -1.07 -3.88 6.14
N GLU A 100 -2.24 -4.49 5.92
CA GLU A 100 -3.51 -3.78 5.78
C GLU A 100 -3.86 -2.93 7.01
N PRO A 101 -3.65 -3.39 8.27
CA PRO A 101 -3.93 -2.57 9.45
C PRO A 101 -3.16 -1.25 9.47
N ALA A 102 -1.89 -1.25 9.04
CA ALA A 102 -1.07 -0.04 8.99
C ALA A 102 -1.60 0.98 7.97
N VAL A 103 -2.16 0.50 6.86
CA VAL A 103 -2.78 1.33 5.82
C VAL A 103 -4.13 1.88 6.29
N ILE A 104 -4.96 1.05 6.92
CA ILE A 104 -6.26 1.47 7.47
C ILE A 104 -6.06 2.57 8.52
N GLU A 105 -5.15 2.36 9.47
CA GLU A 105 -4.85 3.36 10.51
C GLU A 105 -4.26 4.65 9.93
N ALA A 106 -3.44 4.57 8.88
CA ALA A 106 -2.94 5.77 8.20
C ALA A 106 -4.07 6.57 7.55
N MET A 107 -5.04 5.92 6.90
CA MET A 107 -6.21 6.60 6.33
C MET A 107 -7.10 7.22 7.42
N ALA A 108 -7.38 6.47 8.49
CA ALA A 108 -8.17 6.95 9.62
C ALA A 108 -7.53 8.16 10.31
N ARG A 109 -6.20 8.17 10.42
CA ARG A 109 -5.44 9.31 10.95
C ARG A 109 -5.57 10.55 10.06
N LEU A 110 -5.39 10.39 8.75
CA LEU A 110 -5.57 11.50 7.80
C LEU A 110 -6.98 12.08 7.88
N GLU A 111 -8.00 11.22 7.96
CA GLU A 111 -9.39 11.64 8.14
C GLU A 111 -9.61 12.39 9.46
N GLY A 112 -9.07 11.88 10.57
CA GLY A 112 -9.11 12.55 11.88
C GLY A 112 -8.40 13.91 11.91
N GLU A 113 -7.40 14.11 11.04
CA GLU A 113 -6.71 15.40 10.83
C GLU A 113 -7.45 16.33 9.85
N GLY A 114 -8.60 15.93 9.31
CA GLY A 114 -9.35 16.69 8.32
C GLY A 114 -8.70 16.70 6.92
N LYS A 115 -7.73 15.82 6.68
CA LYS A 115 -7.11 15.62 5.36
C LYS A 115 -7.89 14.55 4.58
N PRO A 116 -7.85 14.57 3.24
CA PRO A 116 -8.37 13.45 2.46
C PRO A 116 -7.70 12.14 2.89
N PRO A 117 -8.45 11.03 3.05
CA PRO A 117 -7.91 9.71 3.45
C PRO A 117 -7.19 9.05 2.27
N ARG A 118 -6.15 9.72 1.76
CA ARG A 118 -5.39 9.32 0.59
C ARG A 118 -3.91 9.37 0.93
N ILE A 119 -3.27 8.22 0.85
CA ILE A 119 -1.85 8.09 1.20
C ILE A 119 -1.02 8.57 0.01
N PRO A 120 -0.02 9.43 0.21
CA PRO A 120 0.93 9.77 -0.84
C PRO A 120 1.65 8.50 -1.31
N ALA A 121 1.87 8.36 -2.60
CA ALA A 121 2.51 7.21 -3.20
C ALA A 121 3.48 7.64 -4.30
N GLU A 122 4.37 6.76 -4.71
CA GLU A 122 5.35 7.01 -5.76
C GLU A 122 5.40 5.79 -6.69
N VAL A 123 5.43 6.04 -8.00
CA VAL A 123 5.70 4.97 -8.96
C VAL A 123 7.21 4.81 -9.06
N THR A 124 7.73 3.70 -8.56
CA THR A 124 9.16 3.40 -8.54
C THR A 124 9.51 2.41 -9.66
N ALA A 125 10.56 2.72 -10.43
CA ALA A 125 11.12 1.79 -11.39
C ALA A 125 12.05 0.78 -10.71
N THR A 126 11.85 -0.50 -11.00
CA THR A 126 12.72 -1.59 -10.54
C THR A 126 13.31 -2.33 -11.75
N LYS A 127 14.32 -3.17 -11.53
CA LYS A 127 14.87 -4.04 -12.59
C LYS A 127 13.85 -5.00 -13.21
N ARG A 128 12.67 -5.16 -12.61
CA ARG A 128 11.61 -6.09 -13.03
C ARG A 128 10.33 -5.39 -13.47
N GLY A 129 10.34 -4.06 -13.58
CA GLY A 129 9.17 -3.26 -13.94
C GLY A 129 8.87 -2.18 -12.91
N LEU A 130 7.74 -1.52 -13.11
CA LEU A 130 7.20 -0.48 -12.25
C LEU A 130 6.50 -1.09 -11.04
N ARG A 131 6.57 -0.37 -9.92
CA ARG A 131 5.88 -0.68 -8.67
C ARG A 131 5.29 0.59 -8.11
N LEU A 132 4.15 0.46 -7.44
CA LEU A 132 3.66 1.54 -6.59
C LEU A 132 4.19 1.36 -5.17
N THR A 133 4.75 2.44 -4.63
CA THR A 133 5.26 2.53 -3.28
C THR A 133 4.43 3.53 -2.49
N LEU A 134 3.69 3.09 -1.48
CA LEU A 134 2.98 3.97 -0.55
C LEU A 134 3.99 4.62 0.39
N LEU A 135 4.00 5.96 0.45
CA LEU A 135 4.89 6.77 1.27
C LEU A 135 4.30 6.92 2.68
N MET A 136 4.19 5.80 3.39
CA MET A 136 3.54 5.71 4.70
C MET A 136 4.10 6.69 5.73
N GLY A 137 5.40 6.97 5.71
CA GLY A 137 6.05 7.93 6.61
C GLY A 137 5.55 9.36 6.51
N LEU A 138 4.89 9.73 5.40
CA LEU A 138 4.26 11.05 5.22
C LEU A 138 2.88 11.16 5.87
N THR A 139 2.36 10.06 6.43
CA THR A 139 1.07 10.00 7.15
C THR A 139 1.22 10.01 8.67
N ARG A 140 2.40 10.36 9.19
CA ARG A 140 2.69 10.39 10.63
C ARG A 140 1.96 11.51 11.36
#